data_AF-A0A1Z8QGD8-F1
#
_entry.id   AF-A0A1Z8QGD8-F1
#
_cell.length_a   1.000
_cell.length_b   1.000
_cell.length_c   1.000
_cell.angle_alpha   90.00
_cell.angle_beta   90.00
_cell.angle_gamma   90.00
#
_symmetry.space_group_name_H-M   'P 1'
#
loop_
_entity.id
_entity.type
_entity.pdbx_description
1 polymer ?
#
loop_
_entity_poly.entity_id
_entity_poly.type
_entity_poly.pdbx_seq_one_letter_code
_entity_poly.pdbx_strand_id
1 'polypeptide(L)'
;MLSTYSPISSIFVIIFSILLNILGLIINKSFANVHEKESHKSEIILPISHRLAFMSGHVEVGIELYKLGELKMAAPHLLHPVSETHAEERKGLENRGFKADIFEQVSESLNKNLPASEIDSLLNRASNNLNELADNIGGDRKEIIKFLLKTAVEEYDLSINNNLIANIGEYQDSWGFIKVAMHHAKEISDTKLSKEILINLQKLHVYWINGPLLVENPVKPLIIKNIANTISRKL
;
A
#
# COMPACT_ATOMS: atom_id res chain seq x y z
N MET A 1 2.84 -55.70 -36.54
CA MET A 1 3.57 -54.86 -35.56
C MET A 1 2.54 -54.00 -34.85
N LEU A 2 2.06 -54.48 -33.70
CA LEU A 2 1.13 -53.77 -32.81
C LEU A 2 1.97 -53.31 -31.62
N SER A 3 2.13 -51.99 -31.45
CA SER A 3 2.69 -51.42 -30.23
C SER A 3 1.55 -50.81 -29.44
N THR A 4 1.23 -51.46 -28.33
CA THR A 4 0.21 -51.11 -27.35
C THR A 4 0.71 -49.98 -26.45
N TYR A 5 0.04 -48.83 -26.46
CA TYR A 5 0.13 -47.86 -25.38
C TYR A 5 -0.71 -48.36 -24.20
N SER A 6 -0.06 -48.60 -23.06
CA SER A 6 -0.71 -48.89 -21.77
C SER A 6 -0.68 -47.61 -20.92
N PRO A 7 -1.78 -47.24 -20.22
CA PRO A 7 -1.83 -46.07 -19.36
C PRO A 7 -1.47 -46.48 -17.91
N ILE A 8 -0.31 -46.05 -17.43
CA ILE A 8 0.06 -46.07 -16.00
C ILE A 8 0.70 -44.69 -15.76
N SER A 9 0.03 -43.70 -15.15
CA SER A 9 0.02 -43.55 -13.70
C SER A 9 -0.72 -42.25 -13.29
N SER A 10 -2.05 -42.30 -13.13
CA SER A 10 -2.82 -41.20 -12.53
C SER A 10 -3.19 -41.45 -11.05
N ILE A 11 -2.48 -42.35 -10.38
CA ILE A 11 -2.77 -42.77 -8.98
C ILE A 11 -1.59 -42.47 -8.01
N PHE A 12 -0.49 -41.87 -8.47
CA PHE A 12 0.64 -41.52 -7.60
C PHE A 12 0.65 -40.08 -7.06
N VAL A 13 -0.27 -39.21 -7.51
CA VAL A 13 -0.35 -37.80 -7.03
C VAL A 13 -1.46 -37.59 -5.98
N ILE A 14 -2.40 -38.53 -5.83
CA ILE A 14 -3.51 -38.39 -4.88
C ILE A 14 -3.22 -39.03 -3.51
N ILE A 15 -2.20 -39.90 -3.38
CA ILE A 15 -1.83 -40.50 -2.08
C ILE A 15 -0.81 -39.66 -1.30
N PHE A 16 -0.11 -38.70 -1.92
CA PHE A 16 0.79 -37.79 -1.19
C PHE A 16 0.06 -36.59 -0.54
N SER A 17 -1.20 -36.33 -0.92
CA SER A 17 -2.01 -35.23 -0.34
C SER A 17 -2.93 -35.66 0.83
N ILE A 18 -2.96 -36.95 1.19
CA ILE A 18 -3.81 -37.45 2.29
C ILE A 18 -2.98 -37.92 3.49
N LEU A 19 -1.71 -38.28 3.32
CA LEU A 19 -0.83 -38.67 4.44
C LEU A 19 -0.18 -37.49 5.20
N LEU A 20 -0.19 -36.27 4.66
CA LEU A 20 0.26 -35.09 5.39
C LEU A 20 -0.78 -34.53 6.37
N ASN A 21 -2.07 -34.88 6.18
CA ASN A 21 -3.18 -34.37 7.01
C ASN A 21 -3.45 -35.19 8.28
N ILE A 22 -2.89 -36.40 8.41
CA ILE A 22 -3.08 -37.23 9.61
C ILE A 22 -1.86 -37.18 10.53
N LEU A 23 -0.64 -36.98 10.00
CA LEU A 23 0.56 -36.79 10.84
C LEU A 23 0.65 -35.37 11.42
N GLY A 24 0.12 -34.35 10.72
CA GLY A 24 0.02 -32.99 11.23
C GLY A 24 -0.95 -32.84 12.42
N LEU A 25 -1.98 -33.69 12.51
CA LEU A 25 -2.99 -33.62 13.57
C LEU A 25 -2.51 -34.21 14.92
N ILE A 26 -1.55 -35.14 14.90
CA ILE A 26 -1.03 -35.80 16.10
C ILE A 26 0.14 -35.03 16.71
N ILE A 27 0.96 -34.35 15.90
CA ILE A 27 2.03 -33.46 16.41
C ILE A 27 1.42 -32.18 17.03
N ASN A 28 0.31 -31.68 16.50
CA ASN A 28 -0.31 -30.44 17.01
C ASN A 28 -0.91 -30.57 18.42
N LYS A 29 -1.25 -31.78 18.88
CA LYS A 29 -1.87 -31.98 20.20
C LYS A 29 -0.87 -32.07 21.36
N SER A 30 0.40 -32.40 21.13
CA SER A 30 1.40 -32.46 22.22
C SER A 30 2.18 -31.16 22.43
N PHE A 31 2.25 -30.28 21.41
CA PHE A 31 2.80 -28.93 21.57
C PHE A 31 1.80 -27.90 22.11
N ALA A 32 0.50 -28.21 22.09
CA ALA A 32 -0.57 -27.30 22.54
C ALA A 32 -0.58 -27.00 24.06
N ASN A 33 0.29 -27.62 24.88
CA ASN A 33 0.27 -27.48 26.35
C ASN A 33 1.55 -26.92 26.99
N VAL A 34 2.51 -26.36 26.21
CA VAL A 34 3.76 -25.83 26.81
C VAL A 34 4.06 -24.36 26.46
N HIS A 35 3.25 -23.68 25.64
CA HIS A 35 3.44 -22.25 25.41
C HIS A 35 2.13 -21.44 25.44
N GLU A 36 1.38 -21.60 26.53
CA GLU A 36 0.44 -20.56 26.97
C GLU A 36 1.24 -19.50 27.76
N LYS A 37 2.02 -18.74 27.01
CA LYS A 37 2.46 -17.40 27.40
C LYS A 37 2.31 -16.56 26.15
N GLU A 38 1.04 -16.35 25.76
CA GLU A 38 0.68 -15.36 24.76
C GLU A 38 1.28 -14.03 25.20
N SER A 39 2.30 -13.59 24.48
CA SER A 39 2.74 -12.21 24.58
C SER A 39 1.59 -11.36 24.06
N HIS A 40 0.83 -10.73 24.94
CA HIS A 40 0.12 -9.51 24.62
C HIS A 40 1.16 -8.46 24.20
N LYS A 41 1.65 -8.54 22.96
CA LYS A 41 2.15 -7.38 22.25
C LYS A 41 0.89 -6.57 21.98
N SER A 42 0.72 -5.47 22.68
CA SER A 42 -0.22 -4.45 22.26
C SER A 42 0.09 -4.14 20.80
N GLU A 43 -0.75 -4.59 19.88
CA GLU A 43 -0.65 -4.17 18.49
C GLU A 43 -0.78 -2.65 18.51
N ILE A 44 0.32 -1.95 18.23
CA ILE A 44 0.36 -0.50 18.32
C ILE A 44 -0.51 -0.01 17.17
N ILE A 45 -1.78 0.29 17.46
CA ILE A 45 -2.68 0.89 16.49
C ILE A 45 -2.07 2.23 16.10
N LEU A 46 -1.75 2.39 14.81
CA LEU A 46 -1.21 3.63 14.28
C LEU A 46 -2.13 4.81 14.64
N PRO A 47 -1.59 6.01 14.92
CA PRO A 47 -2.42 7.19 15.11
C PRO A 47 -3.39 7.37 13.93
N ILE A 48 -4.61 7.82 14.20
CA ILE A 48 -5.64 7.94 13.16
C ILE A 48 -5.22 8.84 11.98
N SER A 49 -4.41 9.86 12.25
CA SER A 49 -3.80 10.72 11.22
C SER A 49 -2.84 9.97 10.31
N HIS A 50 -2.08 9.01 10.84
CA HIS A 50 -1.14 8.18 10.09
C HIS A 50 -1.88 7.19 9.20
N ARG A 51 -2.94 6.58 9.73
CA ARG A 51 -3.82 5.66 8.97
C ARG A 51 -4.50 6.39 7.82
N LEU A 52 -5.01 7.60 8.06
CA LEU A 52 -5.57 8.43 7.00
C LEU A 52 -4.53 8.80 5.95
N ALA A 53 -3.33 9.21 6.36
CA ALA A 53 -2.26 9.57 5.42
C ALA A 53 -1.81 8.37 4.58
N PHE A 54 -1.79 7.16 5.16
CA PHE A 54 -1.54 5.91 4.46
C PHE A 54 -2.62 5.65 3.38
N MET A 55 -3.90 5.73 3.74
CA MET A 55 -5.00 5.61 2.76
C MET A 55 -4.92 6.64 1.63
N SER A 56 -4.61 7.90 1.96
CA SER A 56 -4.43 8.96 0.98
C SER A 56 -3.29 8.65 -0.01
N GLY A 57 -2.26 7.91 0.43
CA GLY A 57 -1.16 7.47 -0.43
C GLY A 57 -1.64 6.59 -1.56
N HIS A 58 -2.35 5.49 -1.24
CA HIS A 58 -2.92 4.59 -2.24
C HIS A 58 -3.89 5.31 -3.18
N VAL A 59 -4.71 6.22 -2.64
CA VAL A 59 -5.68 6.97 -3.46
C VAL A 59 -4.98 7.91 -4.43
N GLU A 60 -3.90 8.57 -4.03
CA GLU A 60 -3.07 9.40 -4.92
C GLU A 60 -2.48 8.56 -6.07
N VAL A 61 -2.02 7.33 -5.79
CA VAL A 61 -1.53 6.39 -6.81
C VAL A 61 -2.64 6.03 -7.79
N GLY A 62 -3.79 5.60 -7.29
CA GLY A 62 -4.90 5.18 -8.13
C GLY A 62 -5.42 6.31 -9.03
N ILE A 63 -5.48 7.54 -8.51
CA ILE A 63 -5.84 8.72 -9.30
C ILE A 63 -4.81 8.99 -10.41
N GLU A 64 -3.51 8.88 -10.11
CA GLU A 64 -2.48 9.11 -11.12
C GLU A 64 -2.50 8.03 -12.21
N LEU A 65 -2.61 6.76 -11.84
CA LEU A 65 -2.73 5.66 -12.79
C LEU A 65 -3.98 5.81 -13.65
N TYR A 66 -5.10 6.24 -13.07
CA TYR A 66 -6.30 6.55 -13.83
C TYR A 66 -6.05 7.64 -14.89
N LYS A 67 -5.39 8.75 -14.51
CA LYS A 67 -5.03 9.83 -15.46
C LYS A 67 -4.11 9.36 -16.58
N LEU A 68 -3.29 8.34 -16.31
CA LEU A 68 -2.41 7.70 -17.29
C LEU A 68 -3.13 6.65 -18.14
N GLY A 69 -4.41 6.37 -17.89
CA GLY A 69 -5.21 5.36 -18.59
C GLY A 69 -5.03 3.93 -18.07
N GLU A 70 -4.30 3.75 -16.98
CA GLU A 70 -3.93 2.45 -16.41
C GLU A 70 -5.00 1.91 -15.44
N LEU A 71 -6.23 1.76 -15.93
CA LEU A 71 -7.41 1.48 -15.09
C LEU A 71 -7.27 0.22 -14.24
N LYS A 72 -6.69 -0.86 -14.80
CA LYS A 72 -6.49 -2.12 -14.08
C LYS A 72 -5.48 -2.00 -12.94
N MET A 73 -4.47 -1.15 -13.09
CA MET A 73 -3.52 -0.87 -12.01
C MET A 73 -4.11 0.12 -11.00
N ALA A 74 -4.92 1.08 -11.44
CA ALA A 74 -5.59 2.04 -10.56
C ALA A 74 -6.61 1.38 -9.60
N ALA A 75 -7.37 0.39 -10.08
CA ALA A 75 -8.46 -0.22 -9.34
C ALA A 75 -8.07 -0.82 -7.97
N PRO A 76 -7.01 -1.66 -7.83
CA PRO A 76 -6.62 -2.19 -6.53
C PRO A 76 -6.21 -1.10 -5.53
N HIS A 77 -5.48 -0.08 -5.98
CA HIS A 77 -5.07 1.05 -5.15
C HIS A 77 -6.25 1.83 -4.57
N LEU A 78 -7.30 2.03 -5.38
CA LEU A 78 -8.53 2.69 -4.93
C LEU A 78 -9.42 1.80 -4.06
N LEU A 79 -9.11 0.50 -3.96
CA LEU A 79 -9.75 -0.45 -3.06
C LEU A 79 -8.99 -0.61 -1.73
N HIS A 80 -7.69 -0.31 -1.67
CA HIS A 80 -6.89 -0.42 -0.44
C HIS A 80 -7.50 0.30 0.77
N PRO A 81 -8.11 1.50 0.66
CA PRO A 81 -8.77 2.15 1.80
C PRO A 81 -9.84 1.29 2.49
N VAL A 82 -10.43 0.32 1.78
CA VAL A 82 -11.59 -0.49 2.22
C VAL A 82 -11.33 -2.00 2.28
N SER A 83 -10.19 -2.49 1.79
CA SER A 83 -9.84 -3.91 1.78
C SER A 83 -9.76 -4.53 3.20
N GLU A 84 -10.01 -5.85 3.32
CA GLU A 84 -10.06 -6.61 4.58
C GLU A 84 -8.75 -6.57 5.39
N THR A 85 -7.59 -6.44 4.73
CA THR A 85 -6.29 -6.25 5.40
C THR A 85 -6.17 -4.91 6.13
N HIS A 86 -7.10 -3.98 5.89
CA HIS A 86 -7.08 -2.62 6.41
C HIS A 86 -8.23 -2.34 7.40
N ALA A 87 -8.92 -3.36 7.91
CA ALA A 87 -10.04 -3.17 8.85
C ALA A 87 -9.62 -2.42 10.13
N GLU A 88 -8.47 -2.75 10.72
CA GLU A 88 -7.91 -2.01 11.86
C GLU A 88 -7.43 -0.60 11.45
N GLU A 89 -7.02 -0.42 10.18
CA GLU A 89 -6.64 0.90 9.67
C GLU A 89 -7.86 1.84 9.54
N ARG A 90 -9.03 1.29 9.19
CA ARG A 90 -10.31 2.04 9.14
C ARG A 90 -10.90 2.34 10.50
N LYS A 91 -10.51 1.61 11.56
CA LYS A 91 -11.16 1.69 12.87
C LYS A 91 -11.24 3.11 13.40
N GLY A 92 -12.47 3.61 13.52
CA GLY A 92 -12.77 4.96 14.00
C GLY A 92 -12.78 6.07 12.94
N LEU A 93 -12.35 5.81 11.70
CA LEU A 93 -12.44 6.77 10.59
C LEU A 93 -13.90 6.94 10.11
N GLU A 94 -14.69 5.86 10.09
CA GLU A 94 -16.12 5.92 9.75
C GLU A 94 -16.90 6.85 10.69
N ASN A 95 -16.60 6.76 12.00
CA ASN A 95 -17.17 7.67 13.02
C ASN A 95 -16.74 9.13 12.83
N ARG A 96 -15.72 9.39 11.99
CA ARG A 96 -15.23 10.72 11.63
C ARG A 96 -15.69 11.16 10.23
N GLY A 97 -16.50 10.35 9.55
CA GLY A 97 -17.09 10.68 8.25
C GLY A 97 -16.42 10.01 7.04
N PHE A 98 -15.62 8.96 7.24
CA PHE A 98 -15.11 8.14 6.14
C PHE A 98 -16.23 7.36 5.45
N LYS A 99 -16.27 7.45 4.11
CA LYS A 99 -17.31 6.87 3.26
C LYS A 99 -16.72 5.75 2.42
N ALA A 100 -16.65 4.56 3.00
CA ALA A 100 -16.05 3.37 2.39
C ALA A 100 -16.70 3.01 1.04
N ASP A 101 -18.02 3.14 0.94
CA ASP A 101 -18.81 2.81 -0.26
C ASP A 101 -18.32 3.54 -1.52
N ILE A 102 -17.78 4.76 -1.38
CA ILE A 102 -17.25 5.54 -2.50
C ILE A 102 -16.06 4.82 -3.13
N PHE A 103 -15.16 4.27 -2.32
CA PHE A 103 -13.92 3.62 -2.77
C PHE A 103 -14.20 2.28 -3.46
N GLU A 104 -15.13 1.49 -2.91
CA GLU A 104 -15.63 0.27 -3.55
C GLU A 104 -16.24 0.58 -4.92
N GLN A 105 -17.11 1.59 -5.00
CA GLN A 105 -17.73 2.03 -6.26
C GLN A 105 -16.71 2.50 -7.29
N VAL A 106 -15.69 3.27 -6.89
CA VAL A 106 -14.60 3.70 -7.79
C VAL A 106 -13.88 2.48 -8.36
N SER A 107 -13.42 1.56 -7.50
CA SER A 107 -12.65 0.40 -7.91
C SER A 107 -13.45 -0.50 -8.86
N GLU A 108 -14.73 -0.76 -8.55
CA GLU A 108 -15.62 -1.48 -9.46
C GLU A 108 -15.81 -0.78 -10.80
N SER A 109 -15.97 0.54 -10.79
CA SER A 109 -16.19 1.33 -12.01
C SER A 109 -14.97 1.28 -12.94
N LEU A 110 -13.77 1.32 -12.36
CA LEU A 110 -12.51 1.12 -13.10
C LEU A 110 -12.43 -0.28 -13.70
N ASN A 111 -12.75 -1.32 -12.93
CA ASN A 111 -12.76 -2.71 -13.40
C ASN A 111 -13.78 -2.96 -14.53
N LYS A 112 -14.93 -2.28 -14.47
CA LYS A 112 -15.99 -2.34 -15.49
C LYS A 112 -15.73 -1.41 -16.68
N ASN A 113 -14.67 -0.59 -16.63
CA ASN A 113 -14.34 0.42 -17.63
C ASN A 113 -15.57 1.31 -17.96
N LEU A 114 -16.24 1.81 -16.92
CA LEU A 114 -17.38 2.71 -17.06
C LEU A 114 -16.97 4.04 -17.72
N PRO A 115 -17.93 4.85 -18.22
CA PRO A 115 -17.62 6.15 -18.81
C PRO A 115 -16.78 7.04 -17.89
N ALA A 116 -15.79 7.74 -18.46
CA ALA A 116 -14.88 8.62 -17.72
C ALA A 116 -15.62 9.64 -16.84
N SER A 117 -16.75 10.19 -17.31
CA SER A 117 -17.57 11.12 -16.53
C SER A 117 -18.09 10.54 -15.20
N GLU A 118 -18.40 9.24 -15.17
CA GLU A 118 -18.85 8.56 -13.95
C GLU A 118 -17.67 8.32 -13.00
N ILE A 119 -16.54 7.84 -13.53
CA ILE A 119 -15.31 7.58 -12.76
C ILE A 119 -14.75 8.89 -12.18
N ASP A 120 -14.67 9.96 -12.98
CA ASP A 120 -14.21 11.28 -12.56
C ASP A 120 -15.05 11.82 -11.39
N SER A 121 -16.37 11.66 -11.46
CA SER A 121 -17.27 12.08 -10.39
C SER A 121 -16.98 11.33 -9.08
N LEU A 122 -16.77 10.01 -9.16
CA LEU A 122 -16.46 9.19 -8.01
C LEU A 122 -15.07 9.50 -7.43
N LEU A 123 -14.05 9.70 -8.26
CA LEU A 123 -12.69 10.08 -7.84
C LEU A 123 -12.67 11.44 -7.14
N ASN A 124 -13.45 12.41 -7.64
CA ASN A 124 -13.59 13.71 -6.99
C ASN A 124 -14.25 13.58 -5.62
N ARG A 125 -15.30 12.74 -5.50
CA ARG A 125 -15.96 12.46 -4.22
C ARG A 125 -15.01 11.76 -3.22
N ALA A 126 -14.23 10.79 -3.68
CA ALA A 126 -13.24 10.08 -2.87
C ALA A 126 -12.17 11.05 -2.33
N SER A 127 -11.56 11.85 -3.21
CA SER A 127 -10.57 12.87 -2.85
C SER A 127 -11.12 13.88 -1.85
N ASN A 128 -12.32 14.40 -2.09
CA ASN A 128 -12.94 15.36 -1.19
C ASN A 128 -13.21 14.75 0.20
N ASN A 129 -13.65 13.49 0.26
CA ASN A 129 -13.90 12.83 1.55
C ASN A 129 -12.61 12.70 2.38
N LEU A 130 -11.48 12.34 1.75
CA LEU A 130 -10.20 12.25 2.46
C LEU A 130 -9.68 13.62 2.90
N ASN A 131 -9.83 14.66 2.07
CA ASN A 131 -9.43 16.02 2.43
C ASN A 131 -10.23 16.56 3.61
N GLU A 132 -11.56 16.41 3.59
CA GLU A 132 -12.43 16.79 4.71
C GLU A 132 -12.06 16.03 6.00
N LEU A 133 -11.75 14.74 5.89
CA LEU A 133 -11.27 13.95 7.02
C LEU A 133 -9.94 14.46 7.55
N ALA A 134 -8.99 14.80 6.67
CA ALA A 134 -7.67 15.28 7.05
C ALA A 134 -7.73 16.60 7.80
N ASP A 135 -8.62 17.51 7.39
CA ASP A 135 -8.88 18.77 8.06
C ASP A 135 -9.50 18.55 9.46
N ASN A 136 -10.46 17.62 9.56
CA ASN A 136 -11.15 17.32 10.81
C ASN A 136 -10.29 16.54 11.82
N ILE A 137 -9.42 15.64 11.34
CA ILE A 137 -8.56 14.80 12.18
C ILE A 137 -7.29 15.55 12.59
N GLY A 138 -6.73 16.38 11.70
CA GLY A 138 -5.47 17.07 11.92
C GLY A 138 -4.29 16.11 12.05
N GLY A 139 -3.45 16.35 13.06
CA GLY A 139 -2.24 15.57 13.33
C GLY A 139 -0.96 16.36 13.06
N ASP A 140 0.11 15.96 13.73
CA ASP A 140 1.42 16.59 13.56
C ASP A 140 1.96 16.27 12.16
N ARG A 141 2.06 17.31 11.32
CA ARG A 141 2.51 17.18 9.93
C ARG A 141 3.90 16.56 9.81
N LYS A 142 4.81 16.85 10.75
CA LYS A 142 6.18 16.32 10.74
C LYS A 142 6.18 14.82 11.03
N GLU A 143 5.40 14.39 12.02
CA GLU A 143 5.29 12.97 12.37
C GLU A 143 4.58 12.16 11.28
N ILE A 144 3.60 12.74 10.58
CA ILE A 144 2.99 12.12 9.40
C ILE A 144 4.03 11.96 8.28
N ILE A 145 4.82 13.00 7.98
CA ILE A 145 5.87 12.92 6.94
C ILE A 145 6.92 11.86 7.31
N LYS A 146 7.37 11.79 8.56
CA LYS A 146 8.33 10.75 9.01
C LYS A 146 7.78 9.35 8.82
N PHE A 147 6.50 9.14 9.14
CA PHE A 147 5.83 7.88 8.91
C PHE A 147 5.77 7.54 7.42
N LEU A 148 5.26 8.43 6.58
CA LEU A 148 5.17 8.20 5.13
C LEU A 148 6.54 7.96 4.49
N LEU A 149 7.59 8.66 4.92
CA LEU A 149 8.95 8.42 4.46
C LEU A 149 9.45 7.01 4.82
N LYS A 150 9.15 6.55 6.03
CA LYS A 150 9.51 5.21 6.47
C LYS A 150 8.76 4.16 5.64
N THR A 151 7.45 4.30 5.54
CA THR A 151 6.60 3.37 4.77
C THR A 151 6.99 3.35 3.30
N ALA A 152 7.23 4.51 2.67
CA ALA A 152 7.71 4.59 1.30
C ALA A 152 9.03 3.83 1.10
N VAL A 153 9.97 3.94 2.03
CA VAL A 153 11.23 3.18 1.97
C VAL A 153 10.99 1.68 2.07
N GLU A 154 10.09 1.25 2.96
CA GLU A 154 9.72 -0.15 3.14
C GLU A 154 9.08 -0.73 1.86
N GLU A 155 8.09 -0.05 1.28
CA GLU A 155 7.47 -0.50 0.02
C GLU A 155 8.44 -0.48 -1.16
N TYR A 156 9.28 0.56 -1.27
CA TYR A 156 10.26 0.60 -2.34
C TYR A 156 11.25 -0.56 -2.22
N ASP A 157 11.71 -0.90 -1.02
CA ASP A 157 12.62 -2.03 -0.80
C ASP A 157 11.96 -3.37 -1.18
N LEU A 158 10.70 -3.56 -0.80
CA LEU A 158 9.89 -4.74 -1.17
C LEU A 158 9.63 -4.82 -2.68
N SER A 159 9.56 -3.67 -3.36
CA SER A 159 9.32 -3.60 -4.80
C SER A 159 10.49 -4.06 -5.65
N ILE A 160 11.73 -3.96 -5.15
CA ILE A 160 12.95 -4.17 -5.95
C ILE A 160 13.61 -5.51 -5.65
N ASN A 161 13.81 -6.33 -6.69
CA ASN A 161 14.62 -7.55 -6.63
C ASN A 161 15.61 -7.58 -7.79
N ASN A 162 16.88 -7.87 -7.52
CA ASN A 162 17.95 -7.92 -8.54
C ASN A 162 18.04 -6.66 -9.41
N ASN A 163 17.79 -5.48 -8.83
CA ASN A 163 17.71 -4.18 -9.51
C ASN A 163 16.59 -4.07 -10.56
N LEU A 164 15.54 -4.89 -10.46
CA LEU A 164 14.32 -4.80 -11.25
C LEU A 164 13.12 -4.57 -10.32
N ILE A 165 12.06 -3.95 -10.85
CA ILE A 165 10.78 -3.86 -10.14
C ILE A 165 10.10 -5.23 -10.23
N ALA A 166 10.12 -5.98 -9.12
CA ALA A 166 9.51 -7.30 -8.99
C ALA A 166 8.08 -7.24 -8.44
N ASN A 167 7.76 -6.21 -7.66
CA ASN A 167 6.39 -5.91 -7.24
C ASN A 167 6.04 -4.47 -7.62
N ILE A 168 5.31 -4.31 -8.71
CA ILE A 168 4.91 -3.00 -9.22
C ILE A 168 3.95 -2.27 -8.28
N GLY A 169 3.12 -3.00 -7.52
CA GLY A 169 2.19 -2.40 -6.54
C GLY A 169 2.94 -1.63 -5.45
N GLU A 170 3.96 -2.24 -4.83
CA GLU A 170 4.74 -1.57 -3.77
C GLU A 170 5.58 -0.41 -4.34
N TYR A 171 6.07 -0.53 -5.58
CA TYR A 171 6.77 0.57 -6.25
C TYR A 171 5.85 1.80 -6.40
N GLN A 172 4.59 1.53 -6.78
CA GLN A 172 3.53 2.51 -6.94
C GLN A 172 3.10 3.12 -5.60
N ASP A 173 2.89 2.31 -4.57
CA ASP A 173 2.53 2.80 -3.24
C ASP A 173 3.59 3.70 -2.64
N SER A 174 4.86 3.32 -2.80
CA SER A 174 5.98 4.17 -2.40
C SER A 174 5.94 5.55 -3.07
N TRP A 175 5.62 5.63 -4.37
CA TRP A 175 5.43 6.89 -5.09
C TRP A 175 4.34 7.74 -4.46
N GLY A 176 3.18 7.14 -4.18
CA GLY A 176 2.03 7.82 -3.56
C GLY A 176 2.33 8.38 -2.18
N PHE A 177 3.06 7.63 -1.35
CA PHE A 177 3.42 8.08 0.00
C PHE A 177 4.34 9.31 -0.04
N ILE A 178 5.29 9.39 -0.98
CA ILE A 178 6.12 10.59 -1.14
C ILE A 178 5.28 11.79 -1.61
N LYS A 179 4.30 11.58 -2.47
CA LYS A 179 3.37 12.63 -2.92
C LYS A 179 2.54 13.20 -1.77
N VAL A 180 1.98 12.33 -0.92
CA VAL A 180 1.23 12.78 0.27
C VAL A 180 2.15 13.45 1.29
N ALA A 181 3.39 12.96 1.47
CA ALA A 181 4.38 13.63 2.29
C ALA A 181 4.68 15.07 1.79
N MET A 182 4.76 15.28 0.48
CA MET A 182 4.91 16.62 -0.10
C MET A 182 3.71 17.53 0.17
N HIS A 183 2.49 16.99 0.20
CA HIS A 183 1.30 17.76 0.57
C HIS A 183 1.40 18.24 2.03
N HIS A 184 1.69 17.34 2.98
CA HIS A 184 1.88 17.72 4.38
C HIS A 184 3.06 18.69 4.59
N ALA A 185 4.14 18.57 3.81
CA ALA A 185 5.28 19.48 3.91
C ALA A 185 4.91 20.93 3.58
N LYS A 186 3.99 21.16 2.63
CA LYS A 186 3.48 22.51 2.29
C LYS A 186 2.69 23.15 3.42
N GLU A 187 2.16 22.34 4.33
CA GLU A 187 1.31 22.79 5.44
C GLU A 187 2.04 22.87 6.78
N ILE A 188 3.36 22.65 6.80
CA ILE A 188 4.17 22.91 8.00
C ILE A 188 4.16 24.41 8.29
N SER A 189 3.75 24.79 9.51
CA SER A 189 3.62 26.21 9.91
C SER A 189 4.94 27.00 9.87
N ASP A 190 6.07 26.36 10.17
CA ASP A 190 7.39 26.96 9.95
C ASP A 190 7.68 27.00 8.45
N THR A 191 7.50 28.19 7.85
CA THR A 191 7.65 28.39 6.40
C THR A 191 9.07 28.11 5.88
N LYS A 192 10.11 28.25 6.70
CA LYS A 192 11.49 27.95 6.28
C LYS A 192 11.68 26.45 6.24
N LEU A 193 11.27 25.74 7.30
CA LEU A 193 11.31 24.29 7.35
C LEU A 193 10.42 23.67 6.26
N SER A 194 9.20 24.18 6.07
CA SER A 194 8.28 23.75 5.01
C SER A 194 8.95 23.75 3.63
N LYS A 195 9.55 24.88 3.25
CA LYS A 195 10.27 25.02 1.96
C LYS A 195 11.44 24.05 1.87
N GLU A 196 12.23 23.92 2.93
CA GLU A 196 13.38 23.01 2.95
C GLU A 196 12.96 21.55 2.77
N ILE A 197 11.96 21.09 3.51
CA ILE A 197 11.46 19.71 3.45
C ILE A 197 10.82 19.44 2.09
N LEU A 198 10.00 20.35 1.58
CA LEU A 198 9.37 20.20 0.26
C LEU A 198 10.40 20.06 -0.86
N ILE A 199 11.46 20.88 -0.87
CA ILE A 199 12.54 20.79 -1.86
C ILE A 199 13.24 19.43 -1.78
N ASN A 200 13.51 18.93 -0.57
CA ASN A 200 14.17 17.64 -0.42
C ASN A 200 13.26 16.47 -0.81
N LEU A 201 11.97 16.53 -0.50
CA LEU A 201 10.99 15.55 -0.96
C LEU A 201 10.84 15.55 -2.48
N GLN A 202 10.83 16.73 -3.12
CA GLN A 202 10.83 16.84 -4.58
C GLN A 202 12.08 16.19 -5.19
N LYS A 203 13.26 16.42 -4.60
CA LYS A 203 14.51 15.76 -5.03
C LYS A 203 14.51 14.25 -4.82
N LEU A 204 13.83 13.73 -3.80
CA LEU A 204 13.63 12.30 -3.62
C LEU A 204 12.65 11.74 -4.66
N HIS A 205 11.55 12.44 -4.90
CA HIS A 205 10.49 12.02 -5.79
C HIS A 205 10.95 11.86 -7.25
N VAL A 206 12.02 12.55 -7.69
CA VAL A 206 12.55 12.42 -9.06
C VAL A 206 13.07 11.01 -9.40
N TYR A 207 13.31 10.16 -8.40
CA TYR A 207 13.76 8.78 -8.64
C TYR A 207 12.65 7.87 -9.20
N TRP A 208 11.39 8.28 -9.09
CA TRP A 208 10.28 7.71 -9.85
C TRP A 208 10.16 8.43 -11.20
N ILE A 209 11.11 8.15 -12.09
CA ILE A 209 11.31 8.89 -13.35
C ILE A 209 10.06 8.89 -14.23
N ASN A 210 9.28 7.80 -14.20
CA ASN A 210 8.03 7.66 -14.95
C ASN A 210 6.80 7.65 -14.03
N GLY A 211 6.88 8.35 -12.91
CA GLY A 211 5.84 8.34 -11.89
C GLY A 211 5.57 6.94 -11.35
N PRO A 212 4.29 6.50 -11.25
CA PRO A 212 3.93 5.17 -10.77
C PRO A 212 4.14 4.06 -11.83
N LEU A 213 4.61 4.38 -13.04
CA LEU A 213 4.82 3.37 -14.08
C LEU A 213 6.16 2.65 -13.93
N LEU A 214 6.22 1.44 -14.49
CA LEU A 214 7.42 0.62 -14.53
C LEU A 214 8.60 1.38 -15.18
N VAL A 215 9.79 1.18 -14.64
CA VAL A 215 11.07 1.61 -15.23
C VAL A 215 12.04 0.43 -15.29
N GLU A 216 12.87 0.38 -16.33
CA GLU A 216 13.83 -0.72 -16.52
C GLU A 216 14.97 -0.71 -15.51
N ASN A 217 15.41 0.48 -15.10
CA ASN A 217 16.57 0.69 -14.25
C ASN A 217 16.19 1.48 -12.98
N PRO A 218 15.41 0.89 -12.06
CA PRO A 218 15.06 1.54 -10.82
C PRO A 218 16.31 1.84 -9.98
N VAL A 219 16.23 2.92 -9.19
CA VAL A 219 17.30 3.31 -8.27
C VAL A 219 17.43 2.26 -7.17
N LYS A 220 18.66 2.03 -6.68
CA LYS A 220 18.90 1.05 -5.60
C LYS A 220 18.17 1.48 -4.30
N PRO A 221 17.48 0.57 -3.59
CA PRO A 221 16.74 0.91 -2.35
C PRO A 221 17.56 1.66 -1.30
N LEU A 222 18.85 1.32 -1.15
CA LEU A 222 19.74 2.00 -0.20
C LEU A 222 19.86 3.51 -0.47
N ILE A 223 19.78 3.96 -1.72
CA ILE A 223 19.83 5.38 -2.07
C ILE A 223 18.56 6.08 -1.60
N ILE A 224 17.38 5.51 -1.88
CA ILE A 224 16.07 6.01 -1.44
C ILE A 224 16.04 6.11 0.09
N LYS A 225 16.45 5.04 0.78
CA LYS A 225 16.55 4.97 2.25
C LYS A 225 17.45 6.06 2.83
N ASN A 226 18.63 6.28 2.27
CA ASN A 226 19.58 7.28 2.78
C ASN A 226 19.05 8.71 2.65
N ILE A 227 18.37 9.01 1.55
CA ILE A 227 17.79 10.32 1.31
C ILE A 227 16.57 10.53 2.23
N ALA A 228 15.65 9.56 2.30
CA ALA A 228 14.50 9.60 3.20
C ALA A 228 14.93 9.79 4.67
N ASN A 229 15.95 9.06 5.13
CA ASN A 229 16.51 9.24 6.48
C ASN A 229 17.09 10.64 6.69
N THR A 230 17.71 11.23 5.66
CA THR A 230 18.25 12.59 5.74
C THR A 230 17.16 13.64 5.85
N ILE A 231 16.03 13.45 5.16
CA ILE A 231 14.84 14.30 5.30
C ILE A 231 14.23 14.13 6.68
N SER A 232 14.05 12.89 7.14
CA SER A 232 13.45 12.56 8.44
C SER A 232 14.19 13.19 9.62
N ARG A 233 15.54 13.25 9.58
CA ARG A 233 16.35 13.91 10.62
C ARG A 233 16.18 15.44 10.72
N LYS A 234 15.58 16.08 9.71
CA LYS A 234 15.34 17.53 9.70
C LYS A 234 13.98 17.92 10.28
N LEU A 235 13.10 16.95 10.53
CA LEU A 235 11.74 17.13 11.01
C LEU A 235 11.67 17.05 12.55
#